data_AF-A0A1Q9GFY4-F1
#
_entry.id   AF-A0A1Q9GFY4-F1
#
_cell.length_a   1.000
_cell.length_b   1.000
_cell.length_c   1.000
_cell.angle_alpha   90.00
_cell.angle_beta   90.00
_cell.angle_gamma   90.00
#
_symmetry.space_group_name_H-M   'P 1'
#
loop_
_entity.id
_entity.type
_entity.pdbx_description
1 polymer ?
#
loop_
_entity_poly.entity_id
_entity_poly.type
_entity_poly.pdbx_seq_one_letter_code
_entity_poly.pdbx_strand_id
1 'polypeptide(L)'
;MKKCALVIGHKKQSPGALNKSSGTTEFAFNEQLALDIEERVSGVNVQRIYRRTYRTLPTDINELNPDFIISLHCNAFNESVSGTEVLYYHRSKKGKRIASILNDHLVDALELNDRGVKPKTSEDRGGYLLKHTTAPCLIAEPFFIDNNKDFQVVNDKREGLITAYVNAIQSISKSL
;
A
#
# COMPACT_ATOMS: atom_id res chain seq x y z
N MET A 1 -17.21 -7.46 -12.07
CA MET A 1 -15.75 -7.36 -11.86
C MET A 1 -15.54 -6.74 -10.49
N LYS A 2 -14.65 -7.29 -9.65
CA LYS A 2 -14.36 -6.70 -8.33
C LYS A 2 -13.72 -5.32 -8.48
N LYS A 3 -13.92 -4.43 -7.52
CA LYS A 3 -13.33 -3.08 -7.48
C LYS A 3 -12.25 -2.97 -6.40
N CYS A 4 -11.04 -2.62 -6.80
CA CYS A 4 -9.94 -2.26 -5.91
C CYS A 4 -9.85 -0.74 -5.80
N ALA A 5 -10.05 -0.20 -4.61
CA ALA A 5 -9.70 1.19 -4.32
C ALA A 5 -8.18 1.28 -4.05
N LEU A 6 -7.45 1.89 -4.97
CA LEU A 6 -6.00 2.06 -4.86
C LEU A 6 -5.70 3.49 -4.37
N VAL A 7 -5.48 3.61 -3.06
CA VAL A 7 -5.26 4.90 -2.42
C VAL A 7 -3.78 5.26 -2.52
N ILE A 8 -3.49 6.44 -3.05
CA ILE A 8 -2.14 6.98 -3.07
C ILE A 8 -1.91 7.66 -1.72
N GLY A 9 -1.01 7.12 -0.91
CA GLY A 9 -0.62 7.71 0.36
C GLY A 9 -0.15 9.15 0.18
N HIS A 10 -0.46 10.00 1.15
CA HIS A 10 -0.04 11.41 1.15
C HIS A 10 -0.66 12.27 0.03
N LYS A 11 -0.12 13.47 -0.22
CA LYS A 11 -0.51 14.36 -1.33
C LYS A 11 0.63 15.30 -1.68
N LYS A 12 0.64 15.87 -2.89
CA LYS A 12 1.70 16.78 -3.36
C LYS A 12 2.10 17.88 -2.36
N GLN A 13 1.15 18.49 -1.64
CA GLN A 13 1.42 19.55 -0.66
C GLN A 13 1.85 19.04 0.73
N SER A 14 1.74 17.74 0.99
CA SER A 14 2.17 17.08 2.23
C SER A 14 2.61 15.65 1.87
N PRO A 15 3.80 15.52 1.24
CA PRO A 15 4.13 14.39 0.40
C PRO A 15 4.63 13.15 1.16
N GLY A 16 4.65 13.20 2.49
CA GLY A 16 5.11 12.09 3.33
C GLY A 16 6.62 12.09 3.48
N ALA A 17 7.19 10.90 3.67
CA ALA A 17 8.62 10.72 3.85
C ALA A 17 9.41 11.07 2.57
N LEU A 18 10.71 11.31 2.72
CA LEU A 18 11.62 11.74 1.67
C LEU A 18 12.87 10.86 1.71
N ASN A 19 13.23 10.26 0.59
CA ASN A 19 14.59 9.75 0.41
C ASN A 19 15.53 10.94 0.18
N LYS A 20 16.39 11.26 1.16
CA LYS A 20 17.26 12.44 1.11
C LYS A 20 18.28 12.39 -0.04
N SER A 21 18.73 11.20 -0.42
CA SER A 21 19.77 11.04 -1.44
C SER A 21 19.26 11.25 -2.86
N SER A 22 18.03 10.83 -3.16
CA SER A 22 17.42 11.00 -4.49
C SER A 22 16.52 12.23 -4.61
N GLY A 23 16.03 12.77 -3.48
CA GLY A 23 14.98 13.79 -3.46
C GLY A 23 13.57 13.23 -3.71
N THR A 24 13.41 11.90 -3.79
CA THR A 24 12.11 11.26 -4.05
C THR A 24 11.23 11.27 -2.81
N THR A 25 10.02 11.79 -2.94
CA THR A 25 9.00 11.75 -1.87
C THR A 25 8.13 10.50 -1.95
N GLU A 26 7.57 10.09 -0.82
CA GLU A 26 6.64 8.98 -0.71
C GLU A 26 5.42 9.15 -1.63
N PHE A 27 4.83 10.35 -1.69
CA PHE A 27 3.73 10.64 -2.61
C PHE A 27 4.15 10.46 -4.07
N ALA A 28 5.29 11.02 -4.48
CA ALA A 28 5.75 10.94 -5.87
C ALA A 28 6.03 9.48 -6.29
N PHE A 29 6.64 8.70 -5.40
CA PHE A 29 6.89 7.28 -5.64
C PHE A 29 5.58 6.51 -5.82
N ASN A 30 4.63 6.70 -4.91
CA ASN A 30 3.36 5.96 -4.90
C ASN A 30 2.40 6.41 -6.00
N GLU A 31 2.45 7.67 -6.43
CA GLU A 31 1.66 8.17 -7.57
C GLU A 31 2.07 7.46 -8.87
N GLN A 32 3.37 7.39 -9.15
CA GLN A 32 3.86 6.67 -10.33
C GLN A 32 3.56 5.17 -10.22
N LEU A 33 3.79 4.57 -9.05
CA LEU A 33 3.49 3.15 -8.83
C LEU A 33 2.00 2.83 -9.05
N ALA A 34 1.09 3.70 -8.61
CA ALA A 34 -0.34 3.52 -8.83
C ALA A 34 -0.75 3.61 -10.32
N LEU A 35 -0.07 4.47 -11.10
CA LEU A 35 -0.24 4.54 -12.56
C LEU A 35 0.18 3.23 -13.22
N ASP A 36 1.39 2.75 -12.89
CA ASP A 36 1.96 1.51 -13.44
C ASP A 36 1.10 0.28 -13.10
N ILE A 37 0.53 0.23 -11.88
CA ILE A 37 -0.36 -0.85 -11.44
C ILE A 37 -1.69 -0.80 -12.20
N GLU A 38 -2.35 0.36 -12.27
CA GLU A 38 -3.67 0.48 -12.93
C GLU A 38 -3.60 0.07 -14.40
N GLU A 39 -2.52 0.44 -15.10
CA GLU A 39 -2.33 0.11 -16.51
C GLU A 39 -2.21 -1.41 -16.76
N ARG A 40 -1.68 -2.16 -15.79
CA ARG A 40 -1.33 -3.58 -15.96
C ARG A 40 -2.32 -4.55 -15.32
N VAL A 41 -3.12 -4.09 -14.36
CA VAL A 41 -4.14 -4.96 -13.73
C VAL A 41 -5.25 -5.27 -14.74
N SER A 42 -5.51 -6.56 -14.91
CA SER A 42 -6.66 -7.06 -15.67
C SER A 42 -7.62 -7.87 -14.77
N GLY A 43 -8.91 -7.87 -15.12
CA GLY A 43 -9.95 -8.62 -14.39
C GLY A 43 -10.37 -8.02 -13.04
N VAL A 44 -9.84 -6.85 -12.68
CA VAL A 44 -10.23 -6.06 -11.50
C VAL A 44 -10.35 -4.60 -11.93
N ASN A 45 -11.42 -3.92 -11.51
CA ASN A 45 -11.55 -2.48 -11.73
C ASN A 45 -10.71 -1.77 -10.65
N VAL A 46 -9.57 -1.20 -11.06
CA VAL A 46 -8.73 -0.38 -10.17
C VAL A 46 -9.20 1.07 -10.26
N GLN A 47 -9.56 1.64 -9.12
CA GLN A 47 -9.91 3.05 -9.01
C GLN A 47 -8.85 3.74 -8.14
N ARG A 48 -8.00 4.58 -8.76
CA ARG A 48 -7.08 5.44 -8.01
C ARG A 48 -7.84 6.47 -7.17
N ILE A 49 -7.34 6.72 -5.95
CA ILE A 49 -7.92 7.67 -5.01
C ILE A 49 -6.84 8.62 -4.48
N TYR A 50 -7.10 9.91 -4.66
CA TYR A 50 -6.26 11.00 -4.14
C TYR A 50 -6.90 11.60 -2.89
N ARG A 51 -6.12 11.70 -1.81
CA ARG A 51 -6.61 12.20 -0.53
C ARG A 51 -6.79 13.73 -0.55
N ARG A 52 -8.03 14.19 -0.31
CA ARG A 52 -8.30 15.60 0.05
C ARG A 52 -7.77 15.92 1.46
N THR A 53 -8.33 15.21 2.45
CA THR A 53 -7.90 15.23 3.85
C THR A 53 -7.90 13.80 4.39
N TYR A 54 -7.10 13.54 5.44
CA TYR A 54 -7.09 12.21 6.07
C TYR A 54 -8.41 11.89 6.78
N ARG A 55 -9.09 12.90 7.32
CA ARG A 55 -10.37 12.74 8.02
C ARG A 55 -11.51 12.32 7.09
N THR A 56 -11.57 12.88 5.88
CA THR A 56 -12.65 12.57 4.92
C THR A 56 -12.37 11.35 4.06
N LEU A 57 -11.11 10.89 4.02
CA LEU A 57 -10.67 9.82 3.14
C LEU A 57 -11.51 8.52 3.26
N PRO A 58 -11.87 8.01 4.45
CA PRO A 58 -12.71 6.82 4.52
C PRO A 58 -14.09 7.02 3.88
N THR A 59 -14.71 8.19 4.06
CA THR A 59 -16.00 8.52 3.42
C THR A 59 -15.86 8.56 1.91
N ASP A 60 -14.85 9.28 1.40
CA ASP A 60 -14.55 9.40 -0.03
C ASP A 60 -14.35 8.01 -0.68
N ILE A 61 -13.67 7.08 0.03
CA ILE A 61 -13.47 5.70 -0.41
C ILE A 61 -14.77 4.90 -0.38
N ASN A 62 -15.53 4.98 0.72
CA ASN A 62 -16.73 4.18 0.93
C ASN A 62 -17.83 4.51 -0.10
N GLU A 63 -17.93 5.77 -0.55
CA GLU A 63 -18.87 6.20 -1.60
C GLU A 63 -18.65 5.45 -2.93
N LEU A 64 -17.42 4.97 -3.18
CA LEU A 64 -17.09 4.19 -4.37
C LEU A 64 -17.53 2.73 -4.28
N ASN A 65 -17.94 2.26 -3.10
CA ASN A 65 -18.28 0.86 -2.80
C ASN A 65 -17.24 -0.14 -3.33
N PRO A 66 -15.95 -0.04 -2.95
CA PRO A 66 -14.93 -1.00 -3.37
C PRO A 66 -15.14 -2.37 -2.70
N ASP A 67 -14.63 -3.43 -3.31
CA ASP A 67 -14.58 -4.76 -2.71
C ASP A 67 -13.41 -4.90 -1.72
N PHE A 68 -12.31 -4.17 -1.98
CA PHE A 68 -11.14 -4.07 -1.10
C PHE A 68 -10.34 -2.81 -1.41
N ILE A 69 -9.49 -2.42 -0.45
CA ILE A 69 -8.70 -1.19 -0.50
C ILE A 69 -7.23 -1.52 -0.24
N ILE A 70 -6.35 -0.97 -1.05
CA ILE A 70 -4.90 -0.98 -0.84
C ILE A 70 -4.44 0.48 -0.80
N SER A 71 -3.92 0.92 0.35
CA SER A 71 -3.27 2.22 0.50
C SER A 71 -1.77 2.05 0.33
N LEU A 72 -1.23 2.63 -0.74
CA LEU A 72 0.19 2.60 -1.06
C LEU A 72 0.94 3.60 -0.19
N HIS A 73 1.94 3.12 0.54
CA HIS A 73 2.80 3.91 1.41
C HIS A 73 4.26 3.47 1.25
N CYS A 74 5.16 4.22 1.88
CA CYS A 74 6.52 3.78 2.11
C CYS A 74 6.90 4.09 3.56
N ASN A 75 7.54 3.15 4.23
CA ASN A 75 7.83 3.32 5.64
C ASN A 75 8.97 4.33 5.81
N ALA A 76 9.10 4.89 7.01
CA ALA A 76 10.23 5.73 7.36
C ALA A 76 10.41 5.76 8.88
N PHE A 77 11.65 5.74 9.34
CA PHE A 77 11.96 5.77 10.76
C PHE A 77 13.28 6.48 11.09
N ASN A 78 14.42 5.88 10.78
CA ASN A 78 15.75 6.35 11.19
C ASN A 78 16.85 6.07 10.15
N GLU A 79 16.47 5.90 8.88
CA GLU A 79 17.38 5.61 7.75
C GLU A 79 18.10 4.25 7.80
N SER A 80 17.92 3.46 8.87
CA SER A 80 18.60 2.17 9.07
C SER A 80 17.66 0.97 9.05
N VAL A 81 16.40 1.14 9.46
CA VAL A 81 15.41 0.05 9.41
C VAL A 81 15.10 -0.31 7.95
N SER A 82 14.89 -1.59 7.72
CA SER A 82 14.62 -2.18 6.41
C SER A 82 13.50 -3.21 6.52
N GLY A 83 12.80 -3.42 5.41
CA GLY A 83 11.91 -4.57 5.23
C GLY A 83 10.49 -4.22 4.81
N THR A 84 9.74 -5.28 4.54
CA THR A 84 8.37 -5.24 4.02
C THR A 84 7.37 -5.54 5.13
N GLU A 85 6.35 -4.70 5.29
CA GLU A 85 5.18 -4.99 6.14
C GLU A 85 3.86 -4.58 5.49
N VAL A 86 2.77 -5.27 5.84
CA VAL A 86 1.42 -4.89 5.43
C VAL A 86 0.52 -4.77 6.66
N LEU A 87 -0.10 -3.61 6.83
CA LEU A 87 -0.92 -3.30 7.98
C LEU A 87 -2.39 -3.59 7.69
N TYR A 88 -3.12 -4.13 8.67
CA TYR A 88 -4.56 -4.40 8.57
C TYR A 88 -5.28 -4.10 9.89
N TYR A 89 -6.59 -3.85 9.83
CA TYR A 89 -7.36 -3.65 11.07
C TYR A 89 -7.43 -4.94 11.88
N HIS A 90 -7.02 -4.88 13.15
CA HIS A 90 -6.80 -6.07 13.98
C HIS A 90 -8.01 -7.02 14.11
N ARG A 91 -9.25 -6.50 13.99
CA ARG A 91 -10.50 -7.30 14.04
C ARG A 91 -10.94 -7.84 12.68
N SER A 92 -10.29 -7.44 11.58
CA SER A 92 -10.68 -7.84 10.23
C SER A 92 -10.02 -9.16 9.83
N LYS A 93 -10.77 -10.27 9.95
CA LYS A 93 -10.31 -11.59 9.46
C LYS A 93 -10.04 -11.57 7.95
N LYS A 94 -10.92 -10.91 7.17
CA LYS A 94 -10.72 -10.70 5.73
C LYS A 94 -9.45 -9.87 5.47
N GLY A 95 -9.28 -8.77 6.20
CA GLY A 95 -8.09 -7.91 6.14
C GLY A 95 -6.80 -8.69 6.39
N LYS A 96 -6.74 -9.52 7.45
CA LYS A 96 -5.56 -10.37 7.73
C LYS A 96 -5.22 -11.29 6.56
N ARG A 97 -6.24 -11.95 5.97
CA ARG A 97 -6.05 -12.86 4.84
C ARG A 97 -5.47 -12.15 3.62
N ILE A 98 -6.09 -11.03 3.21
CA ILE A 98 -5.63 -10.30 2.02
C ILE A 98 -4.30 -9.57 2.28
N ALA A 99 -4.02 -9.17 3.52
CA ALA A 99 -2.72 -8.65 3.92
C ALA A 99 -1.61 -9.67 3.72
N SER A 100 -1.89 -10.94 4.04
CA SER A 100 -0.90 -12.04 3.89
C SER A 100 -0.61 -12.25 2.41
N ILE A 101 -1.65 -12.33 1.56
CA ILE A 101 -1.49 -12.43 0.10
C ILE A 101 -0.60 -11.30 -0.45
N LEU A 102 -0.87 -10.05 -0.05
CA LEU A 102 -0.07 -8.92 -0.51
C LEU A 102 1.37 -8.98 0.02
N ASN A 103 1.57 -9.31 1.29
CA ASN A 103 2.89 -9.39 1.90
C ASN A 103 3.77 -10.44 1.20
N ASP A 104 3.23 -11.64 0.96
CA ASP A 104 3.95 -12.74 0.30
C ASP A 104 4.46 -12.31 -1.08
N HIS A 105 3.59 -11.71 -1.91
CA HIS A 105 3.99 -11.20 -3.22
C HIS A 105 5.06 -10.10 -3.16
N LEU A 106 4.96 -9.19 -2.19
CA LEU A 106 5.94 -8.10 -2.03
C LEU A 106 7.30 -8.60 -1.55
N VAL A 107 7.31 -9.52 -0.58
CA VAL A 107 8.54 -10.15 -0.06
C VAL A 107 9.23 -10.94 -1.16
N ASP A 108 8.48 -11.77 -1.90
CA ASP A 108 9.03 -12.56 -3.00
C ASP A 108 9.66 -11.68 -4.09
N ALA A 109 9.04 -10.54 -4.41
CA ALA A 109 9.54 -9.65 -5.44
C ALA A 109 10.74 -8.82 -4.99
N LEU A 110 10.74 -8.31 -3.75
CA LEU A 110 11.77 -7.40 -3.28
C LEU A 110 12.95 -8.11 -2.62
N GLU A 111 12.73 -9.30 -2.06
CA GLU A 111 13.70 -10.04 -1.23
C GLU A 111 14.26 -9.18 -0.07
N LEU A 112 13.47 -8.22 0.40
CA LEU A 112 13.75 -7.47 1.62
C LEU A 112 13.32 -8.30 2.84
N ASN A 113 13.79 -7.88 4.03
CA ASN A 113 13.42 -8.55 5.27
C ASN A 113 11.90 -8.60 5.45
N ASP A 114 11.33 -9.80 5.61
CA ASP A 114 9.91 -9.97 5.87
C ASP A 114 9.58 -9.60 7.32
N ARG A 115 8.88 -8.48 7.49
CA ARG A 115 8.40 -8.04 8.81
C ARG A 115 6.97 -8.53 9.05
N GLY A 116 6.34 -9.13 8.04
CA GLY A 116 5.04 -9.77 8.08
C GLY A 116 3.87 -8.79 8.19
N VAL A 117 2.68 -9.38 8.26
CA VAL A 117 1.44 -8.61 8.43
C VAL A 117 1.27 -8.10 9.87
N LYS A 118 0.90 -6.83 10.02
CA LYS A 118 0.77 -6.17 11.33
C LYS A 118 -0.69 -5.79 11.63
N PRO A 119 -1.30 -6.32 12.72
CA PRO A 119 -2.59 -5.82 13.18
C PRO A 119 -2.46 -4.40 13.72
N LYS A 120 -3.45 -3.55 13.44
CA LYS A 120 -3.54 -2.18 13.95
C LYS A 120 -4.90 -1.90 14.60
N THR A 121 -4.91 -1.19 15.72
CA THR A 121 -6.12 -0.62 16.33
C THR A 121 -6.43 0.75 15.73
N SER A 122 -7.50 1.44 16.16
CA SER A 122 -7.81 2.79 15.66
C SER A 122 -6.77 3.83 16.07
N GLU A 123 -6.08 3.58 17.18
CA GLU A 123 -5.19 4.49 17.86
C GLU A 123 -3.78 4.45 17.26
N ASP A 124 -3.45 3.36 16.55
CA ASP A 124 -2.20 3.23 15.81
C ASP A 124 -2.14 4.17 14.59
N ARG A 125 -0.93 4.53 14.17
CA ARG A 125 -0.70 5.23 12.89
C ARG A 125 -1.31 4.41 11.75
N GLY A 126 -2.15 5.07 10.93
CA GLY A 126 -2.90 4.42 9.84
C GLY A 126 -4.20 3.72 10.29
N GLY A 127 -4.36 3.48 11.59
CA GLY A 127 -5.49 2.76 12.18
C GLY A 127 -6.87 3.34 11.88
N TYR A 128 -6.96 4.67 11.83
CA TYR A 128 -8.20 5.37 11.46
C TYR A 128 -8.74 4.95 10.09
N LEU A 129 -7.90 4.94 9.05
CA LEU A 129 -8.31 4.53 7.70
C LEU A 129 -8.76 3.06 7.69
N LEU A 130 -7.99 2.19 8.34
CA LEU A 130 -8.24 0.75 8.42
C LEU A 130 -9.57 0.43 9.13
N LYS A 131 -9.96 1.23 10.13
CA LYS A 131 -11.19 1.02 10.91
C LYS A 131 -12.45 1.60 10.26
N HIS A 132 -12.33 2.77 9.62
CA HIS A 132 -13.48 3.55 9.16
C HIS A 132 -13.86 3.31 7.69
N THR A 133 -13.15 2.41 7.01
CA THR A 133 -13.53 1.89 5.69
C THR A 133 -14.45 0.67 5.83
N THR A 134 -15.46 0.57 4.97
CA THR A 134 -16.45 -0.53 5.02
C THR A 134 -15.89 -1.81 4.38
N ALA A 135 -15.13 -1.67 3.31
CA ALA A 135 -14.40 -2.77 2.67
C ALA A 135 -13.10 -3.10 3.44
N PRO A 136 -12.58 -4.34 3.34
CA PRO A 136 -11.27 -4.67 3.90
C PRO A 136 -10.18 -3.73 3.35
N CYS A 137 -9.48 -3.05 4.24
CA CYS A 137 -8.44 -2.08 3.91
C CYS A 137 -7.07 -2.54 4.41
N LEU A 138 -6.07 -2.32 3.55
CA LEU A 138 -4.66 -2.56 3.79
C LEU A 138 -3.88 -1.25 3.68
N ILE A 139 -2.82 -1.13 4.47
CA ILE A 139 -1.75 -0.16 4.23
C ILE A 139 -0.50 -0.97 3.88
N ALA A 140 0.02 -0.78 2.67
CA ALA A 140 1.18 -1.49 2.17
C ALA A 140 2.44 -0.64 2.39
N GLU A 141 3.40 -1.19 3.13
CA GLU A 141 4.68 -0.57 3.46
C GLU A 141 5.80 -1.49 2.91
N PRO A 142 5.99 -1.57 1.57
CA PRO A 142 6.87 -2.54 0.95
C PRO A 142 8.35 -2.39 1.34
N PHE A 143 8.77 -1.18 1.73
CA PHE A 143 10.15 -0.85 2.07
C PHE A 143 10.21 0.45 2.88
N PHE A 144 11.39 0.77 3.41
CA PHE A 144 11.67 2.05 4.09
C PHE A 144 12.28 3.06 3.12
N ILE A 145 11.57 4.14 2.77
CA ILE A 145 12.03 5.12 1.78
C ILE A 145 13.23 5.94 2.25
N ASP A 146 13.37 6.11 3.57
CA ASP A 146 14.52 6.79 4.19
C ASP A 146 15.77 5.89 4.28
N ASN A 147 15.63 4.59 4.01
CA ASN A 147 16.76 3.66 3.91
C ASN A 147 17.23 3.56 2.45
N ASN A 148 18.45 4.00 2.19
CA ASN A 148 19.01 4.05 0.83
C ASN A 148 19.19 2.66 0.19
N LYS A 149 19.40 1.60 0.97
CA LYS A 149 19.53 0.23 0.43
C LYS A 149 18.18 -0.30 -0.01
N ASP A 150 17.15 -0.13 0.80
CA ASP A 150 15.76 -0.46 0.46
C ASP A 150 15.31 0.30 -0.79
N PHE A 151 15.57 1.62 -0.82
CA PHE A 151 15.24 2.46 -1.97
C PHE A 151 15.96 2.00 -3.25
N GLN A 152 17.24 1.63 -3.15
CA GLN A 152 17.98 1.07 -4.29
C GLN A 152 17.35 -0.24 -4.77
N VAL A 153 17.10 -1.20 -3.87
CA VAL A 153 16.48 -2.50 -4.22
C VAL A 153 15.16 -2.30 -4.96
N VAL A 154 14.34 -1.37 -4.51
CA VAL A 154 13.03 -1.12 -5.13
C VAL A 154 13.12 -0.46 -6.49
N ASN A 155 14.14 0.37 -6.74
CA ASN A 155 14.39 0.91 -8.07
C ASN A 155 14.94 -0.18 -9.01
N ASP A 156 15.89 -0.99 -8.54
CA ASP A 156 16.48 -2.09 -9.32
C ASP A 156 15.41 -3.16 -9.65
N LYS A 157 14.45 -3.37 -8.74
CA LYS A 157 13.37 -4.36 -8.86
C LYS A 157 12.00 -3.72 -9.15
N ARG A 158 11.95 -2.54 -9.77
CA ARG A 158 10.72 -1.77 -10.00
C ARG A 158 9.64 -2.58 -10.73
N GLU A 159 10.03 -3.29 -11.79
CA GLU A 159 9.14 -4.16 -12.56
C GLU A 159 8.59 -5.34 -11.74
N GLY A 160 9.43 -5.91 -10.86
CA GLY A 160 9.04 -6.95 -9.91
C GLY A 160 8.01 -6.43 -8.91
N LEU A 161 8.21 -5.23 -8.36
CA LEU A 161 7.25 -4.59 -7.46
C LEU A 161 5.89 -4.36 -8.11
N ILE A 162 5.87 -3.82 -9.33
CA ILE A 162 4.63 -3.59 -10.08
C ILE A 162 3.90 -4.93 -10.31
N THR A 163 4.64 -5.94 -10.77
CA THR A 163 4.10 -7.29 -11.00
C THR A 163 3.55 -7.92 -9.71
N ALA A 164 4.22 -7.72 -8.57
CA ALA A 164 3.75 -8.18 -7.27
C ALA A 164 2.40 -7.59 -6.90
N TYR A 165 2.22 -6.27 -7.04
CA TYR A 165 0.93 -5.62 -6.80
C TYR A 165 -0.15 -6.10 -7.77
N VAL A 166 0.15 -6.24 -9.06
CA VAL A 166 -0.79 -6.72 -10.07
C VAL A 166 -1.30 -8.13 -9.71
N ASN A 167 -0.37 -9.05 -9.42
CA ASN A 167 -0.69 -10.42 -9.06
C ASN A 167 -1.46 -10.49 -7.73
N ALA A 168 -1.04 -9.70 -6.73
CA ALA A 168 -1.72 -9.63 -5.44
C ALA A 168 -3.16 -9.12 -5.59
N ILE A 169 -3.39 -8.06 -6.36
CA ILE A 169 -4.73 -7.50 -6.62
C ILE A 169 -5.65 -8.55 -7.27
N GLN A 170 -5.13 -9.30 -8.25
CA GLN A 170 -5.88 -10.37 -8.90
C GLN A 170 -6.17 -11.56 -7.97
N SER A 171 -5.18 -11.97 -7.16
CA SER A 171 -5.32 -13.04 -6.17
C SER A 171 -6.32 -12.66 -5.07
N ILE A 172 -6.25 -11.42 -4.57
CA ILE A 172 -7.19 -10.87 -3.58
C ILE A 172 -8.61 -10.87 -4.14
N SER A 173 -8.81 -10.39 -5.36
CA SER A 173 -10.10 -10.38 -6.05
C SER A 173 -10.75 -11.77 -6.12
N LYS A 174 -9.97 -12.81 -6.40
CA LYS A 174 -10.44 -14.21 -6.44
C LYS A 174 -10.71 -14.80 -5.05
N SER A 175 -10.11 -14.24 -4.01
CA SER A 175 -10.20 -14.74 -2.64
C SER A 175 -11.42 -14.21 -1.84
N LEU A 176 -12.06 -13.13 -2.34
CA LEU A 176 -13.12 -12.36 -1.67
C LEU A 176 -14.53 -12.69 -2.17
#